data_AF-A0A6C0I7M7-F1
#
_entry.id   AF-A0A6C0I7M7-F1
#
_cell.length_a   1.000
_cell.length_b   1.000
_cell.length_c   1.000
_cell.angle_alpha   90.00
_cell.angle_beta   90.00
_cell.angle_gamma   90.00
#
_symmetry.space_group_name_H-M   'P 1'
#
loop_
_entity.id
_entity.type
_entity.pdbx_description
1 polymer ?
#
loop_
_entity_poly.entity_id
_entity_poly.type
_entity_poly.pdbx_seq_one_letter_code
_entity_poly.pdbx_strand_id
1 'polypeptide(L)'
;MTIETLDTNFNQDTIYLNEESEQDSCLVLCIEELDESNEEITVDTRVFISYNELSGVYVINGKRDDIFGKKGRNKTNFQPFMFCAESSNDVIDFLSLTLNINGNFSYTLFNYNNLSYDMSENTYEFMQENMDSRYEIAAYDGIEYNRKRFRQLVRLTKNMYN
;
A
#
# COMPACT_ATOMS: atom_id res chain seq x y z
N MET A 1 27.24 48.04 -29.23
CA MET A 1 27.74 46.74 -28.73
C MET A 1 27.19 46.63 -27.32
N THR A 2 25.96 46.10 -27.25
CA THR A 2 25.10 46.11 -26.06
C THR A 2 25.33 44.82 -25.31
N ILE A 3 25.68 44.93 -24.03
CA ILE A 3 25.82 43.79 -23.12
C ILE A 3 24.42 43.43 -22.66
N GLU A 4 23.88 42.31 -23.14
CA GLU A 4 22.70 41.68 -22.55
C GLU A 4 23.15 40.88 -21.32
N THR A 5 22.62 41.27 -20.18
CA THR A 5 22.60 40.48 -18.95
C THR A 5 21.17 40.04 -18.67
N LEU A 6 21.05 38.87 -18.01
CA LEU A 6 19.87 38.33 -17.30
C LEU A 6 18.90 37.52 -18.20
N ASP A 7 18.39 36.34 -17.86
CA ASP A 7 18.23 35.72 -16.54
C ASP A 7 18.30 34.19 -16.63
N THR A 8 19.00 33.61 -15.65
CA THR A 8 18.92 32.19 -15.28
C THR A 8 17.54 31.88 -14.70
N ASN A 9 16.66 31.29 -15.51
CA ASN A 9 15.45 30.64 -15.01
C ASN A 9 15.82 29.30 -14.36
N PHE A 10 16.20 29.37 -13.08
CA PHE A 10 16.16 28.23 -12.17
C PHE A 10 15.16 28.56 -11.06
N ASN A 11 13.92 28.13 -11.26
CA ASN A 11 13.01 27.77 -10.18
C ASN A 11 12.01 26.77 -10.75
N GLN A 12 12.40 25.49 -10.76
CA GLN A 12 11.41 24.43 -10.64
C GLN A 12 10.91 24.53 -9.21
N ASP A 13 9.83 25.27 -9.03
CA ASP A 13 9.00 25.15 -7.84
C ASP A 13 8.51 23.70 -7.82
N THR A 14 9.23 22.83 -7.09
CA THR A 14 8.65 21.59 -6.58
C THR A 14 7.54 22.02 -5.64
N ILE A 15 6.33 22.10 -6.18
CA ILE A 15 5.13 22.38 -5.40
C ILE A 15 4.97 21.19 -4.45
N TYR A 16 5.45 21.34 -3.23
CA TYR A 16 5.00 20.53 -2.11
C TYR A 16 3.54 20.92 -1.89
N LEU A 17 2.63 20.09 -2.40
CA LEU A 17 1.20 20.20 -2.15
C LEU A 17 0.92 19.70 -0.74
N ASN A 18 1.51 20.35 0.26
CA ASN A 18 1.13 20.11 1.63
C ASN A 18 -0.18 20.88 1.90
N GLU A 19 -1.32 20.22 1.68
CA GLU A 19 -2.62 20.79 2.02
C GLU A 19 -2.71 21.00 3.54
N GLU A 20 -3.41 22.04 4.00
CA GLU A 20 -3.48 22.43 5.43
C GLU A 20 -4.08 21.36 6.37
N SER A 21 -4.53 20.22 5.82
CA SER A 21 -5.08 19.05 6.53
C SER A 21 -4.08 17.91 6.73
N GLU A 22 -2.83 18.05 6.29
CA GLU A 22 -1.85 16.97 6.38
C GLU A 22 -1.45 16.66 7.82
N GLN A 23 -1.60 15.40 8.18
CA GLN A 23 -1.09 14.80 9.41
C GLN A 23 0.35 14.31 9.19
N ASP A 24 1.00 13.87 10.27
CA ASP A 24 2.32 13.24 10.20
C ASP A 24 2.31 12.11 9.16
N SER A 25 3.32 12.11 8.29
CA SER A 25 3.44 11.13 7.22
C SER A 25 3.61 9.72 7.78
N CYS A 26 2.80 8.77 7.30
CA CYS A 26 2.84 7.37 7.66
C CYS A 26 3.17 6.51 6.43
N LEU A 27 4.11 5.59 6.61
CA LEU A 27 4.42 4.60 5.59
C LEU A 27 3.38 3.49 5.57
N VAL A 28 2.80 3.27 4.39
CA VAL A 28 1.87 2.18 4.13
C VAL A 28 2.46 1.27 3.06
N LEU A 29 2.60 -0.01 3.39
CA LEU A 29 2.99 -1.04 2.43
C LEU A 29 1.73 -1.66 1.83
N CYS A 30 1.55 -1.53 0.52
CA CYS A 30 0.57 -2.27 -0.25
C CYS A 30 1.23 -3.51 -0.87
N ILE A 31 0.61 -4.68 -0.72
CA ILE A 31 0.99 -5.92 -1.40
C ILE A 31 -0.22 -6.40 -2.17
N GLU A 32 -0.02 -6.75 -3.44
CA GLU A 32 -1.07 -7.33 -4.28
C GLU A 32 -0.63 -8.71 -4.76
N GLU A 33 -1.48 -9.71 -4.55
CA GLU A 33 -1.39 -11.01 -5.19
C GLU A 33 -2.07 -10.95 -6.55
N LEU A 34 -1.37 -11.43 -7.58
CA LEU A 34 -1.81 -11.38 -8.96
C LEU A 34 -2.32 -12.77 -9.40
N ASP A 35 -3.49 -12.80 -10.03
CA ASP A 35 -4.02 -13.95 -10.75
C ASP A 35 -3.77 -13.79 -12.25
N GLU A 36 -3.03 -14.75 -12.82
CA GLU A 36 -2.70 -14.82 -14.26
C GLU A 36 -3.61 -15.81 -15.01
N SER A 37 -4.66 -16.35 -14.38
CA SER A 37 -5.47 -17.43 -14.94
C SER A 37 -6.33 -17.05 -16.16
N ASN A 38 -6.52 -15.76 -16.47
CA ASN A 38 -7.60 -15.28 -17.36
C ASN A 38 -7.17 -14.46 -18.59
N GLU A 39 -5.98 -14.67 -19.16
CA GLU A 39 -5.40 -13.86 -20.26
C GLU A 39 -5.08 -12.40 -19.90
N GLU A 40 -5.64 -11.90 -18.79
CA GLU A 40 -5.41 -10.60 -18.17
C GLU A 40 -4.86 -10.81 -16.74
N ILE A 41 -3.89 -9.99 -16.34
CA ILE A 41 -3.34 -10.00 -14.99
C ILE A 41 -4.30 -9.18 -14.11
N THR A 42 -4.94 -9.84 -13.16
CA THR A 42 -5.87 -9.21 -12.20
C THR A 42 -5.35 -9.35 -10.78
N VAL A 43 -5.67 -8.40 -9.90
CA VAL A 43 -5.36 -8.53 -8.47
C VAL A 43 -6.36 -9.50 -7.84
N ASP A 44 -5.92 -10.65 -7.34
CA ASP A 44 -6.78 -11.55 -6.54
C ASP A 44 -6.91 -11.04 -5.12
N THR A 45 -5.84 -10.59 -4.47
CA THR A 45 -5.91 -10.10 -3.09
C THR A 45 -5.01 -8.88 -2.92
N ARG A 46 -5.54 -7.81 -2.33
CA ARG A 46 -4.78 -6.61 -1.96
C ARG A 46 -4.75 -6.46 -0.45
N VAL A 47 -3.57 -6.13 0.09
CA VAL A 47 -3.36 -5.90 1.52
C VAL A 47 -2.54 -4.64 1.73
N PHE A 48 -3.02 -3.75 2.59
CA PHE A 48 -2.32 -2.59 3.12
C PHE A 48 -1.84 -2.88 4.54
N ILE A 49 -0.60 -2.52 4.82
CA ILE A 49 0.05 -2.73 6.10
C ILE A 49 0.63 -1.40 6.56
N SER A 50 0.13 -0.90 7.68
CA SER A 50 0.66 0.29 8.37
C SER A 50 1.08 -0.06 9.79
N TYR A 51 1.74 0.87 10.47
CA TYR A 51 2.07 0.73 11.88
C TYR A 51 1.46 1.88 12.65
N ASN A 52 0.69 1.56 13.69
CA ASN A 52 0.14 2.57 14.59
C ASN A 52 1.06 2.74 15.79
N GLU A 53 1.74 3.89 15.86
CA GLU A 53 2.70 4.19 16.91
C GLU A 53 2.06 4.34 18.30
N LEU A 54 0.84 4.89 18.38
CA LEU A 54 0.15 5.09 19.66
C LEU A 54 -0.19 3.77 20.35
N SER A 55 -0.60 2.76 19.58
CA SER A 55 -0.95 1.42 20.07
C SER A 55 0.18 0.41 19.97
N GLY A 56 1.23 0.72 19.20
CA GLY A 56 2.40 -0.13 19.04
C GLY A 56 2.15 -1.40 18.23
N VAL A 57 1.13 -1.41 17.35
CA VAL A 57 0.75 -2.59 16.55
C VAL A 57 0.76 -2.30 15.06
N TYR A 58 1.01 -3.35 14.28
CA TYR A 58 0.74 -3.35 12.85
C TYR A 58 -0.75 -3.46 12.59
N VAL A 59 -1.25 -2.72 11.61
CA VAL A 59 -2.62 -2.81 11.12
C VAL A 59 -2.58 -3.35 9.70
N ILE A 60 -3.38 -4.38 9.45
CA ILE A 60 -3.47 -5.08 8.17
C ILE A 60 -4.89 -4.91 7.67
N ASN A 61 -5.08 -4.15 6.60
CA ASN A 61 -6.36 -4.01 5.90
C ASN A 61 -6.28 -4.74 4.57
N GLY A 62 -7.18 -5.66 4.29
CA GLY A 62 -7.14 -6.37 3.01
C GLY A 62 -8.50 -6.78 2.49
N LYS A 63 -8.51 -7.14 1.21
CA LYS A 63 -9.70 -7.63 0.52
C LYS A 63 -9.27 -8.56 -0.62
N ARG A 64 -10.02 -9.65 -0.79
CA ARG A 64 -9.95 -10.49 -1.98
C ARG A 64 -10.89 -9.94 -3.06
N ASP A 65 -10.49 -9.97 -4.31
CA ASP A 65 -11.31 -9.53 -5.42
C ASP A 65 -12.50 -10.47 -5.66
N ASP A 66 -13.60 -9.87 -6.09
CA ASP A 66 -14.87 -10.56 -6.24
C ASP A 66 -14.80 -11.54 -7.41
N ILE A 67 -15.02 -12.82 -7.13
CA ILE A 67 -15.07 -13.82 -8.20
C ILE A 67 -16.42 -13.72 -8.90
N PHE A 68 -16.43 -13.05 -10.05
CA PHE A 68 -17.57 -13.01 -10.95
C PHE A 68 -17.49 -14.18 -11.94
N GLY A 69 -18.15 -15.30 -11.62
CA GLY A 69 -18.28 -16.38 -12.59
C GLY A 69 -18.98 -15.90 -13.86
N LYS A 70 -18.34 -16.08 -15.04
CA LYS A 70 -18.88 -15.77 -16.40
C LYS A 70 -20.25 -16.41 -16.71
N LYS A 71 -20.76 -17.29 -15.83
CA LYS A 71 -22.06 -17.98 -15.94
C LYS A 71 -22.90 -17.89 -14.66
N GLY A 72 -23.02 -16.68 -14.10
CA GLY A 72 -24.25 -16.20 -13.47
C GLY A 72 -24.83 -16.97 -12.27
N ARG A 73 -24.06 -17.76 -11.51
CA ARG A 73 -24.61 -18.46 -10.33
C ARG A 73 -23.84 -18.32 -9.01
N ASN A 74 -22.55 -18.00 -9.03
CA ASN A 74 -21.81 -17.70 -7.80
C ASN A 74 -21.12 -16.35 -8.01
N LYS A 75 -21.76 -15.27 -7.55
CA LYS A 75 -21.08 -14.01 -7.29
C LYS A 75 -20.57 -14.12 -5.86
N THR A 76 -19.26 -14.26 -5.69
CA THR A 76 -18.68 -14.18 -4.34
C THR A 76 -18.32 -12.72 -4.12
N ASN A 77 -19.02 -12.06 -3.19
CA ASN A 77 -18.70 -10.72 -2.75
C ASN A 77 -17.85 -10.83 -1.48
N PHE A 78 -16.54 -10.73 -1.62
CA PHE A 78 -15.63 -10.82 -0.50
C PHE A 78 -15.65 -9.50 0.28
N GLN A 79 -15.84 -9.60 1.58
CA GLN A 79 -15.80 -8.43 2.45
C GLN A 79 -14.35 -8.07 2.78
N PRO A 80 -14.04 -6.77 2.92
CA PRO A 80 -12.77 -6.36 3.49
C PRO A 80 -12.59 -6.92 4.90
N PHE A 81 -11.34 -7.07 5.30
CA PHE A 81 -10.96 -7.50 6.63
C PHE A 81 -9.90 -6.56 7.22
N MET A 82 -9.87 -6.52 8.55
CA MET A 82 -8.87 -5.79 9.32
C MET A 82 -8.32 -6.71 10.42
N PHE A 83 -6.99 -6.76 10.55
CA PHE A 83 -6.31 -7.50 11.61
C PHE A 83 -5.20 -6.65 12.22
N CYS A 84 -4.94 -6.86 13.51
CA CYS A 84 -3.83 -6.24 14.22
C CYS A 84 -2.78 -7.31 14.58
N ALA A 85 -1.51 -6.93 14.53
CA ALA A 85 -0.39 -7.80 14.85
C ALA A 85 0.66 -7.06 15.67
N GLU A 86 1.19 -7.69 16.72
CA GLU A 86 2.19 -7.09 17.60
C GLU A 86 3.60 -7.12 16.99
N SER A 87 3.87 -8.08 16.09
CA SER A 87 5.17 -8.24 15.48
C SER A 87 5.13 -8.41 13.96
N SER A 88 6.21 -8.00 13.30
CA SER A 88 6.40 -8.25 11.86
C SER A 88 6.42 -9.74 11.50
N ASN A 89 6.65 -10.65 12.45
CA ASN A 89 6.55 -12.09 12.16
C ASN A 89 5.09 -12.52 12.07
N ASP A 90 4.23 -12.01 12.95
CA ASP A 90 2.80 -12.34 12.97
C ASP A 90 2.11 -11.82 11.70
N VAL A 91 2.49 -10.61 11.24
CA VAL A 91 2.05 -10.08 9.94
C VAL A 91 2.40 -11.06 8.82
N ILE A 92 3.61 -11.58 8.83
CA ILE A 92 4.09 -12.45 7.75
C ILE A 92 3.45 -13.83 7.82
N ASP A 93 3.21 -14.36 9.02
CA ASP A 93 2.44 -15.60 9.21
C ASP A 93 1.00 -15.43 8.72
N PHE A 94 0.38 -14.30 9.00
CA PHE A 94 -0.92 -13.94 8.44
C PHE A 94 -0.90 -13.92 6.91
N LEU A 95 0.04 -13.18 6.29
CA LEU A 95 0.17 -13.14 4.83
C LEU A 95 0.41 -14.53 4.21
N SER A 96 1.17 -15.39 4.89
CA SER A 96 1.44 -16.77 4.43
C SER A 96 0.18 -17.64 4.39
N LEU A 97 -0.80 -17.32 5.24
CA LEU A 97 -2.06 -18.05 5.36
C LEU A 97 -3.13 -17.50 4.41
N THR A 98 -3.13 -16.20 4.15
CA THR A 98 -4.17 -15.54 3.34
C THR A 98 -3.82 -15.44 1.86
N LEU A 99 -2.53 -15.39 1.51
CA LEU A 99 -2.07 -15.23 0.12
C LEU A 99 -1.56 -16.56 -0.45
N ASN A 100 -1.71 -16.77 -1.76
CA ASN A 100 -1.07 -17.90 -2.43
C ASN A 100 0.43 -17.67 -2.55
N ILE A 101 1.23 -18.24 -1.64
CA ILE A 101 2.70 -18.08 -1.63
C ILE A 101 3.42 -18.56 -2.91
N ASN A 102 2.74 -19.30 -3.79
CA ASN A 102 3.28 -19.71 -5.10
C ASN A 102 2.84 -18.79 -6.24
N GLY A 103 2.10 -17.71 -5.94
CA GLY A 103 1.65 -16.71 -6.90
C GLY A 103 2.71 -15.67 -7.21
N ASN A 104 2.33 -14.75 -8.12
CA ASN A 104 3.09 -13.55 -8.43
C ASN A 104 2.53 -12.37 -7.65
N PHE A 105 3.42 -11.47 -7.23
CA PHE A 105 3.06 -10.34 -6.41
C PHE A 105 3.54 -9.02 -7.02
N SER A 106 2.85 -7.95 -6.69
CA SER A 106 3.38 -6.60 -6.69
C SER A 106 3.45 -6.08 -5.26
N TYR A 107 4.30 -5.10 -5.00
CA TYR A 107 4.20 -4.30 -3.80
C TYR A 107 4.58 -2.85 -4.06
N THR A 108 3.91 -1.96 -3.34
CA THR A 108 4.13 -0.52 -3.40
C THR A 108 4.23 0.03 -2.00
N LEU A 109 5.23 0.87 -1.74
CA LEU A 109 5.40 1.60 -0.51
C LEU A 109 4.91 3.03 -0.73
N PHE A 110 3.94 3.46 0.07
CA PHE A 110 3.33 4.78 -0.01
C PHE A 110 3.68 5.64 1.22
N ASN A 111 3.68 6.96 1.04
CA ASN A 111 3.77 7.96 2.10
C ASN A 111 2.41 8.66 2.29
N TYR A 112 1.53 8.07 3.09
CA TYR A 112 0.21 8.67 3.36
C TYR A 112 0.35 9.81 4.37
N ASN A 113 -0.31 10.94 4.11
CA ASN A 113 -0.35 12.14 4.96
C ASN A 113 -1.76 12.43 5.52
N ASN A 114 -2.71 11.54 5.25
CA ASN A 114 -4.14 11.73 5.52
C ASN A 114 -4.76 10.56 6.30
N LEU A 115 -3.95 9.68 6.90
CA LEU A 115 -4.46 8.63 7.77
C LEU A 115 -5.06 9.25 9.03
N SER A 116 -6.18 8.71 9.49
CA SER A 116 -6.77 9.11 10.77
C SER A 116 -6.00 8.53 11.95
N TYR A 117 -6.01 9.24 13.08
CA TYR A 117 -5.59 8.70 14.37
C TYR A 117 -6.51 7.58 14.85
N ASP A 118 -7.80 7.62 14.49
CA ASP A 118 -8.72 6.52 14.73
C ASP A 118 -8.50 5.44 13.65
N MET A 119 -7.90 4.33 14.05
CA MET A 119 -7.60 3.22 13.14
C MET A 119 -8.85 2.64 12.49
N SER A 120 -10.03 2.77 13.10
CA SER A 120 -11.28 2.27 12.52
C SER A 120 -11.73 3.05 11.29
N GLU A 121 -11.24 4.29 11.11
CA GLU A 121 -11.51 5.12 9.93
C GLU A 121 -10.56 4.79 8.77
N ASN A 122 -9.39 4.20 9.05
CA ASN A 122 -8.40 3.78 8.07
C ASN A 122 -8.78 2.43 7.43
N THR A 123 -9.95 2.38 6.79
CA THR A 123 -10.51 1.16 6.18
C THR A 123 -9.77 0.76 4.90
N TYR A 124 -10.04 -0.45 4.41
CA TYR A 124 -9.55 -0.90 3.11
C TYR A 124 -10.03 0.02 1.97
N GLU A 125 -11.32 0.41 1.96
CA GLU A 125 -11.89 1.32 0.97
C GLU A 125 -11.18 2.67 0.97
N PHE A 126 -10.97 3.24 2.17
CA PHE A 126 -10.25 4.50 2.31
C PHE A 126 -8.83 4.40 1.71
N MET A 127 -8.09 3.33 2.05
CA MET A 127 -6.74 3.12 1.53
C MET A 127 -6.75 3.00 0.02
N GLN A 128 -7.68 2.22 -0.54
CA GLN A 128 -7.82 2.01 -1.98
C GLN A 128 -8.18 3.29 -2.74
N GLU A 129 -9.11 4.09 -2.21
CA GLU A 129 -9.52 5.36 -2.83
C GLU A 129 -8.39 6.40 -2.82
N ASN A 130 -7.45 6.28 -1.88
CA ASN A 130 -6.29 7.17 -1.72
C ASN A 130 -4.98 6.58 -2.26
N MET A 131 -5.02 5.46 -3.00
CA MET A 131 -3.85 4.95 -3.73
C MET A 131 -3.51 5.88 -4.90
N ASP A 132 -2.74 6.92 -4.64
CA ASP A 132 -2.25 7.86 -5.63
C ASP A 132 -0.75 7.71 -5.87
N SER A 133 -0.37 7.61 -7.14
CA SER A 133 1.01 7.57 -7.63
C SER A 133 1.91 8.68 -7.07
N ARG A 134 1.34 9.84 -6.70
CA ARG A 134 2.08 10.97 -6.13
C ARG A 134 2.65 10.67 -4.74
N TYR A 135 2.05 9.73 -4.02
CA TYR A 135 2.50 9.29 -2.70
C TYR A 135 3.35 8.02 -2.76
N GLU A 136 3.61 7.46 -3.95
CA GLU A 136 4.47 6.29 -4.11
C GLU A 136 5.94 6.64 -3.86
N ILE A 137 6.57 5.90 -2.96
CA ILE A 137 8.02 5.95 -2.74
C ILE A 137 8.73 4.92 -3.63
N ALA A 138 8.17 3.72 -3.72
CA ALA A 138 8.72 2.63 -4.52
C ALA A 138 7.66 1.59 -4.87
N ALA A 139 7.68 1.09 -6.10
CA ALA A 139 6.80 0.03 -6.59
C ALA A 139 7.61 -1.06 -7.31
N TYR A 140 7.23 -2.32 -7.14
CA TYR A 140 7.86 -3.47 -7.78
C TYR A 140 6.81 -4.50 -8.18
N ASP A 141 6.85 -4.93 -9.43
CA ASP A 141 5.91 -5.91 -10.00
C ASP A 141 6.58 -7.25 -10.30
N GLY A 142 5.76 -8.30 -10.44
CA GLY A 142 6.20 -9.62 -10.92
C GLY A 142 7.21 -10.29 -9.99
N ILE A 143 7.08 -10.09 -8.67
CA ILE A 143 7.97 -10.68 -7.68
C ILE A 143 7.39 -11.97 -7.09
N GLU A 144 8.25 -12.95 -6.86
CA GLU A 144 7.88 -14.16 -6.12
C GLU A 144 7.77 -13.87 -4.61
N TYR A 145 6.93 -14.64 -3.91
CA TYR A 145 6.83 -14.56 -2.46
C TYR A 145 8.19 -14.83 -1.81
N ASN A 146 8.67 -13.85 -1.05
CA ASN A 146 9.88 -14.01 -0.26
C ASN A 146 9.62 -13.52 1.17
N ARG A 147 9.46 -14.48 2.07
CA ARG A 147 9.19 -14.25 3.50
C ARG A 147 10.14 -13.24 4.14
N LYS A 148 11.44 -13.33 3.84
CA LYS A 148 12.47 -12.45 4.42
C LYS A 148 12.32 -11.02 3.89
N ARG A 149 12.10 -10.86 2.58
CA ARG A 149 11.88 -9.57 1.93
C ARG A 149 10.63 -8.89 2.45
N PHE A 150 9.50 -9.58 2.44
CA PHE A 150 8.23 -9.04 2.96
C PHE A 150 8.35 -8.65 4.43
N ARG A 151 9.01 -9.45 5.26
CA ARG A 151 9.24 -9.07 6.65
C ARG A 151 10.08 -7.80 6.78
N GLN A 152 11.08 -7.62 5.93
CA GLN A 152 11.87 -6.39 5.92
C GLN A 152 11.01 -5.19 5.52
N LEU A 153 10.18 -5.31 4.48
CA LEU A 153 9.26 -4.25 4.06
C LEU A 153 8.26 -3.88 5.17
N VAL A 154 7.64 -4.88 5.82
CA VAL A 154 6.77 -4.67 6.98
C VAL A 154 7.51 -3.98 8.12
N ARG A 155 8.79 -4.29 8.34
CA ARG A 155 9.57 -3.58 9.36
C ARG A 155 9.84 -2.12 8.98
N LEU A 156 9.90 -1.77 7.70
CA LEU A 156 10.11 -0.37 7.29
C LEU A 156 8.93 0.50 7.72
N THR A 157 7.69 -0.01 7.65
CA THR A 157 6.50 0.76 8.05
C THR A 157 6.49 1.17 9.51
N LYS A 158 7.25 0.47 10.36
CA LYS A 158 7.46 0.81 11.78
C LYS A 158 8.67 1.71 12.05
N ASN A 159 9.68 1.71 11.20
CA ASN A 159 11.01 2.27 11.56
C ASN A 159 11.34 3.59 10.85
N MET A 160 10.49 4.05 9.94
CA MET A 160 10.71 5.26 9.18
C MET A 160 9.57 6.22 9.46
N TYR A 161 9.89 7.25 10.24
CA TYR A 161 9.04 8.40 10.51
C TYR A 161 9.70 9.64 9.90
N ASN A 162 8.88 10.53 9.37
CA ASN A 162 9.27 11.92 9.12
C ASN A 162 8.90 12.76 10.33
#